data_AF-A0A9P7APA4-F1
#
_entry.id   AF-A0A9P7APA4-F1
#
_cell.length_a   1.000
_cell.length_b   1.000
_cell.length_c   1.000
_cell.angle_alpha   90.00
_cell.angle_beta   90.00
_cell.angle_gamma   90.00
#
_symmetry.space_group_name_H-M   'P 1'
#
loop_
_entity.id
_entity.type
_entity.pdbx_description
1 polymer ?
#
loop_
_entity_poly.entity_id
_entity_poly.type
_entity_poly.pdbx_seq_one_letter_code
_entity_poly.pdbx_strand_id
1 'polypeptide(L)' 'MFEPIRGGTRGGQAEFKWTDVSADKDRENYLGHSINAPTGRWQKNKDVHWYNRDNKDESEREEEIRKIKEAEAEALSAAL' A
#
# COMPACT_ATOMS: atom_id res chain seq x y z
N MET A 1 -9.31 -35.51 7.04
CA MET A 1 -9.62 -34.57 8.15
C MET A 1 -9.41 -33.17 7.60
N PHE A 2 -10.46 -32.51 7.14
CA PHE A 2 -10.37 -31.14 6.61
C PHE A 2 -10.62 -30.22 7.80
N GLU A 3 -9.55 -29.70 8.39
CA GLU A 3 -9.68 -28.69 9.44
C GLU A 3 -10.27 -27.43 8.81
N PRO A 4 -11.29 -26.80 9.42
CA PRO A 4 -11.78 -25.52 8.93
C PRO A 4 -10.62 -24.52 8.96
N ILE A 5 -10.42 -23.80 7.85
CA ILE A 5 -9.52 -22.64 7.81
C ILE A 5 -9.84 -21.77 9.03
N ARG A 6 -8.89 -21.67 9.97
CA ARG A 6 -9.07 -20.87 11.18
C ARG A 6 -9.39 -19.45 10.74
N GLY A 7 -10.61 -18.98 11.02
CA GLY A 7 -11.00 -17.59 10.81
C GLY A 7 -10.05 -16.69 11.59
N GLY A 8 -9.14 -16.04 10.86
CA GLY A 8 -7.92 -15.48 11.42
C GLY A 8 -6.77 -15.33 10.41
N THR A 9 -6.91 -15.89 9.20
CA THR A 9 -6.20 -15.33 8.03
C THR A 9 -6.53 -13.85 7.99
N ARG A 10 -5.52 -13.00 8.18
CA ARG A 10 -5.59 -11.53 8.38
C ARG A 10 -6.09 -10.77 7.13
N GLY A 11 -7.23 -11.20 6.59
CA GLY A 11 -7.75 -10.77 5.31
C GLY A 11 -6.89 -11.28 4.16
N GLY A 12 -7.51 -11.53 3.00
CA GLY A 12 -6.75 -11.55 1.75
C GLY A 12 -6.09 -10.19 1.50
N GLN A 13 -5.24 -10.07 0.47
CA GLN A 13 -4.65 -8.78 0.08
C GLN A 13 -5.70 -7.65 -0.03
N ALA A 14 -6.94 -7.99 -0.40
CA ALA A 14 -8.06 -7.06 -0.53
C ALA A 14 -8.67 -6.59 0.81
N GLU A 15 -8.43 -7.29 1.92
CA GLU A 15 -9.07 -7.04 3.21
C GLU A 15 -8.10 -6.47 4.26
N PHE A 16 -6.82 -6.37 3.93
CA PHE A 16 -5.81 -5.81 4.82
C PHE A 16 -5.95 -4.28 4.94
N LYS A 17 -6.09 -3.78 6.17
CA LYS A 17 -6.14 -2.34 6.46
C LYS A 17 -5.24 -1.98 7.62
N TRP A 18 -4.38 -0.97 7.41
CA TRP A 18 -3.50 -0.43 8.44
C TRP A 18 -4.26 0.18 9.63
N THR A 19 -5.48 0.66 9.41
CA THR A 19 -6.37 1.13 10.49
C THR A 19 -6.69 0.03 11.49
N ASP A 20 -6.89 -1.19 11.00
CA ASP A 20 -7.27 -2.32 11.83
C ASP A 20 -6.05 -2.84 12.59
N VAL A 21 -4.88 -2.81 11.94
CA VAL A 21 -3.57 -3.08 12.58
C VAL A 21 -3.29 -2.11 13.72
N SER A 22 -3.67 -0.83 13.60
CA SER A 22 -3.44 0.15 14.68
C SER A 22 -4.19 -0.17 15.97
N ALA A 23 -5.34 -0.85 15.86
CA ALA A 23 -6.17 -1.28 16.99
C ALA A 23 -5.86 -2.71 17.46
N ASP A 24 -4.98 -3.44 16.75
CA ASP A 24 -4.60 -4.81 17.07
C ASP A 24 -3.71 -4.85 18.33
N LYS A 25 -3.90 -5.90 19.13
CA LYS A 25 -3.05 -6.20 20.31
C LYS A 25 -1.63 -6.57 19.86
N ASP A 26 -1.52 -7.28 18.74
CA ASP A 26 -0.28 -7.80 18.19
C ASP A 26 0.28 -6.90 17.06
N ARG A 27 -0.07 -5.61 17.06
CA ARG A 27 0.33 -4.65 16.00
C ARG A 27 1.84 -4.58 15.79
N GLU A 28 2.63 -4.77 16.85
CA GLU A 28 4.10 -4.77 16.82
C GLU A 28 4.68 -5.90 15.94
N ASN A 29 3.90 -6.95 15.68
CA ASN A 29 4.31 -8.08 14.85
C ASN A 29 4.06 -7.84 13.34
N TYR A 30 3.52 -6.69 12.95
CA TYR A 30 3.31 -6.34 11.54
C TYR A 30 4.51 -5.56 11.01
N LEU A 31 5.07 -6.03 9.89
CA LEU A 31 6.16 -5.34 9.21
C LEU A 31 5.74 -3.95 8.75
N GLY A 32 6.37 -2.91 9.28
CA GLY A 32 6.03 -1.52 8.97
C GLY A 32 4.99 -0.89 9.89
N HIS A 33 4.61 -1.53 11.00
CA HIS A 33 3.64 -0.95 11.96
C HIS A 33 4.07 0.43 12.49
N SER A 34 5.37 0.68 12.64
CA SER A 34 5.92 1.95 13.14
C SER A 34 5.62 3.14 12.21
N ILE A 35 5.45 2.87 10.92
CA ILE A 35 5.17 3.85 9.87
C ILE A 35 3.69 3.81 9.49
N ASN A 36 3.21 2.59 9.21
CA ASN A 36 1.89 2.11 8.79
C ASN A 36 0.72 2.43 9.74
N ALA A 37 0.92 2.06 11.00
CA ALA A 37 -0.09 2.09 12.05
C ALA A 37 0.49 2.78 13.29
N PRO A 38 0.92 4.04 13.15
CA PRO A 38 1.58 4.73 14.22
C PRO A 38 0.51 4.96 15.32
N THR A 39 0.74 4.42 16.52
CA THR A 39 -0.11 4.65 17.71
C THR A 39 0.57 5.51 18.78
N GLY A 40 -0.19 6.41 19.42
CA GLY A 40 0.22 7.13 20.63
C GLY A 40 0.42 8.63 20.44
N ARG A 41 0.55 9.37 21.55
CA ARG A 41 0.60 10.85 21.53
C ARG A 41 1.89 11.41 20.91
N TRP A 42 2.93 10.60 20.75
CA TRP A 42 4.22 11.01 20.18
C TRP A 42 4.17 11.32 18.67
N GLN A 43 3.11 10.90 17.98
CA GLN A 43 2.88 11.18 16.56
C GLN A 43 2.18 12.50 16.29
N LYS A 44 1.56 13.09 17.30
CA LYS A 44 0.85 14.35 17.13
C LYS A 44 1.87 15.41 16.69
N ASN A 45 1.71 15.92 15.47
CA ASN A 45 2.61 16.87 14.80
C ASN A 45 3.98 16.32 14.33
N LYS A 46 4.15 14.99 14.19
CA LYS A 46 5.33 14.43 13.51
C LYS A 46 4.97 13.95 12.10
N ASP A 47 5.76 14.38 11.12
CA ASP A 47 5.68 13.81 9.78
C ASP A 47 6.50 12.53 9.72
N VAL A 48 5.80 11.39 9.73
CA VAL A 48 6.41 10.06 9.65
C VAL A 48 6.92 9.77 8.24
N HIS A 49 6.34 10.39 7.21
CA HIS A 49 6.68 10.18 5.80
C HIS A 49 7.61 11.26 5.25
N TRP A 50 8.33 11.97 6.12
CA TRP A 50 9.25 13.03 5.72
C TRP A 50 10.26 12.60 4.63
N TYR A 51 10.67 11.32 4.64
CA TYR A 51 11.61 10.72 3.68
C TYR A 51 11.01 10.50 2.28
N ASN A 52 9.68 10.52 2.15
CA ASN A 52 8.98 10.36 0.88
C ASN A 52 8.59 11.69 0.22
N ARG A 53 8.87 12.84 0.86
CA ARG A 53 8.46 14.16 0.35
C ARG A 53 9.17 14.58 -0.94
N ASP A 54 10.40 14.12 -1.15
CA ASP A 54 11.23 14.48 -2.30
C ASP A 54 11.25 13.41 -3.40
N ASN A 55 10.21 12.56 -3.48
CA ASN A 55 10.03 11.70 -4.64
C ASN A 55 9.64 12.56 -5.86
N LYS A 56 10.66 13.07 -6.56
CA LYS A 56 10.57 13.57 -7.95
C LYS A 56 10.02 12.51 -8.93
N ASP A 57 9.88 11.27 -8.47
CA ASP A 57 9.39 10.12 -9.22
C ASP A 57 7.90 10.17 -9.55
N GLU A 58 7.06 11.02 -8.92
CA GLU A 58 5.63 11.05 -9.25
C GLU A 58 5.42 11.53 -10.70
N SER A 59 6.15 12.57 -11.12
CA SER A 59 6.12 13.04 -12.51
C SER A 59 6.74 12.04 -13.48
N GLU A 60 7.83 11.37 -13.08
CA GLU A 60 8.48 10.36 -13.93
C GLU A 60 7.60 9.11 -14.09
N ARG A 61 6.92 8.67 -13.02
CA ARG A 61 5.92 7.60 -13.06
C ARG A 61 4.71 7.95 -13.92
N GLU A 62 4.20 9.17 -13.81
CA GLU A 62 3.10 9.63 -14.65
C GLU A 62 3.48 9.64 -16.14
N GLU A 63 4.71 10.03 -16.46
CA GLU A 63 5.25 9.98 -17.82
C GLU A 63 5.43 8.55 -18.34
N GLU A 64 5.92 7.63 -17.52
CA GLU A 64 6.00 6.21 -17.89
C GLU A 64 4.61 5.61 -18.13
N ILE A 65 3.65 5.88 -17.25
CA ILE A 65 2.25 5.43 -17.42
C ILE A 65 1.66 6.00 -18.72
N ARG A 66 1.96 7.26 -19.07
CA ARG A 66 1.50 7.86 -20.32
C ARG A 66 2.09 7.17 -21.54
N LYS A 67 3.41 6.89 -21.54
CA LYS A 67 4.08 6.17 -22.63
C LYS A 67 3.53 4.76 -22.83
N ILE A 68 3.25 4.05 -21.73
CA ILE A 68 2.65 2.71 -21.79
C ILE A 68 1.25 2.78 -22.43
N LYS A 69 0.41 3.73 -22.01
CA LYS A 69 -0.94 3.92 -22.59
C LYS A 69 -0.92 4.29 -24.07
N GLU A 70 0.05 5.10 -24.51
CA GLU A 70 0.23 5.42 -25.94
C GLU A 70 0.63 4.17 -26.73
N ALA A 71 1.59 3.39 -26.24
CA ALA A 71 2.00 2.14 -26.88
C ALA A 71 0.86 1.11 -26.94
N GLU A 72 0.03 1.03 -25.90
CA GLU A 72 -1.19 0.20 -25.89
C GLU A 72 -2.22 0.67 -26.93
N ALA A 73 -2.43 1.99 -27.06
CA ALA A 73 -3.36 2.57 -28.02
C ALA A 73 -2.90 2.37 -29.48
N GLU A 74 -1.60 2.49 -29.74
CA GLU A 74 -1.00 2.23 -31.06
C GLU A 74 -1.08 0.75 -31.44
N ALA A 75 -0.84 -0.16 -30.50
CA ALA A 75 -1.01 -1.59 -30.72
C ALA A 75 -2.49 -1.96 -31.00
N LEU A 76 -3.44 -1.28 -30.33
CA LEU A 76 -4.87 -1.47 -30.56
C LEU A 76 -5.34 -0.92 -31.91
N SER A 77 -4.76 0.19 -32.39
CA SER A 77 -5.11 0.77 -33.69
C SER A 77 -4.48 0.02 -34.86
N ALA A 78 -3.29 -0.56 -34.68
CA ALA A 78 -2.64 -1.42 -35.67
C ALA A 78 -3.34 -2.79 -35.84
N ALA A 79 -4.19 -3.17 -34.89
CA ALA A 79 -4.95 -4.42 -34.91
C ALA A 79 -6.38 -4.28 -35.48
N LEU A 80 -6.82 -3.07 -35.84
CA LEU A 80 -8.13 -2.76 -36.45
C LEU A 80 -8.00 -2.54 -37.97
#